data_AF-A0A1I8FPE0-F1
#
_entry.id   AF-A0A1I8FPE0-F1
#
_cell.length_a   1.000
_cell.length_b   1.000
_cell.length_c   1.000
_cell.angle_alpha   90.00
_cell.angle_beta   90.00
_cell.angle_gamma   90.00
#
_symmetry.space_group_name_H-M   'P 1'
#
loop_
_entity.id
_entity.type
_entity.pdbx_description
1 polymer ?
#
loop_
_entity_poly.entity_id
_entity_poly.type
_entity_poly.pdbx_seq_one_letter_code
_entity_poly.pdbx_strand_id
1 'polypeptide(L)'
;MQDHYHSDNCYHNATHGADVMQSSAYFLQRDRIKSVFDEMDEVASLLGALRCTTWTILAEPTPSTGWRCLYNDMSVLESHHVSLCFQLTTRDDRINIFKNMSREDFKTLRHSMVDIVLATEMARHFEHVGKFTNQIVAPLIAKEGEEGAEQITAEESF
;
A
#
# COMPACT_ATOMS: atom_id res chain seq x y z
N MET A 1 9.86 16.47 2.90
CA MET A 1 9.66 15.09 2.39
C MET A 1 10.66 14.79 1.29
N GLN A 2 10.69 15.53 0.18
CA GLN A 2 11.64 15.28 -0.93
C GLN A 2 13.13 15.54 -0.58
N ASP A 3 13.44 16.46 0.32
CA ASP A 3 14.85 16.75 0.69
C ASP A 3 15.52 15.64 1.49
N HIS A 4 14.78 14.58 1.86
CA HIS A 4 15.30 13.41 2.57
C HIS A 4 15.74 12.28 1.61
N TYR A 5 15.73 12.48 0.29
CA TYR A 5 16.31 11.52 -0.65
C TYR A 5 17.84 11.65 -0.74
N HIS A 6 18.56 10.53 -0.68
CA HIS A 6 19.98 10.50 -1.04
C HIS A 6 20.12 10.64 -2.56
N SER A 7 20.95 11.59 -3.00
CA SER A 7 21.26 11.83 -4.43
C SER A 7 21.86 10.63 -5.15
N ASP A 8 22.47 9.72 -4.39
CA ASP A 8 23.33 8.65 -4.93
C ASP A 8 22.56 7.35 -5.21
N ASN A 9 21.26 7.29 -4.92
CA ASN A 9 20.42 6.12 -5.18
C ASN A 9 19.81 6.17 -6.59
N CYS A 10 20.24 5.23 -7.45
CA CYS A 10 19.81 5.16 -8.84
C CYS A 10 18.35 4.71 -9.05
N TYR A 11 17.73 4.02 -8.09
CA TYR A 11 16.38 3.45 -8.28
C TYR A 11 15.39 3.91 -7.21
N HIS A 12 15.69 3.69 -5.93
CA HIS A 12 14.72 3.95 -4.86
C HIS A 12 14.78 5.41 -4.37
N ASN A 13 14.38 6.29 -5.28
CA ASN A 13 14.38 7.74 -5.14
C ASN A 13 12.96 8.32 -5.27
N ALA A 14 12.86 9.66 -5.29
CA ALA A 14 11.59 10.39 -5.37
C ALA A 14 10.76 9.98 -6.58
N THR A 15 11.44 9.72 -7.69
CA THR A 15 10.81 9.33 -8.95
C THR A 15 10.13 7.97 -8.81
N HIS A 16 10.79 6.98 -8.19
CA HIS A 16 10.17 5.68 -7.97
C HIS A 16 8.97 5.76 -7.01
N GLY A 17 9.06 6.56 -5.94
CA GLY A 17 7.92 6.80 -5.06
C GLY A 17 6.71 7.43 -5.78
N ALA A 18 6.98 8.41 -6.65
CA ALA A 18 5.95 9.04 -7.47
C ALA A 18 5.34 8.07 -8.51
N ASP A 19 6.16 7.24 -9.14
CA ASP A 19 5.75 6.22 -10.11
C ASP A 19 4.81 5.17 -9.48
N VAL A 20 5.18 4.65 -8.31
CA VAL A 20 4.34 3.69 -7.57
C VAL A 20 3.02 4.35 -7.15
N MET A 21 3.04 5.57 -6.61
CA MET A 21 1.82 6.30 -6.26
C MET A 21 0.91 6.52 -7.47
N GLN A 22 1.48 6.93 -8.61
CA GLN A 22 0.72 7.17 -9.83
C GLN A 22 0.10 5.88 -10.37
N SER A 23 0.85 4.78 -10.34
CA SER A 23 0.36 3.46 -10.73
C SER A 23 -0.79 3.00 -9.82
N SER A 24 -0.65 3.16 -8.50
CA SER A 24 -1.71 2.86 -7.53
C SER A 24 -2.96 3.70 -7.75
N ALA A 25 -2.80 5.01 -8.01
CA ALA A 25 -3.92 5.90 -8.33
C ALA A 25 -4.67 5.44 -9.58
N TYR A 26 -3.94 5.01 -10.62
CA TYR A 26 -4.55 4.48 -11.83
C TYR A 26 -5.36 3.21 -11.58
N PHE A 27 -4.88 2.29 -10.75
CA PHE A 27 -5.61 1.07 -10.40
C PHE A 27 -6.87 1.34 -9.57
N LEU A 28 -6.82 2.29 -8.64
CA LEU A 28 -7.98 2.69 -7.83
C LEU A 28 -9.11 3.28 -8.69
N GLN A 29 -8.79 3.91 -9.81
CA GLN A 29 -9.78 4.48 -10.73
C GLN A 29 -10.51 3.46 -11.61
N ARG A 30 -10.17 2.17 -11.56
CA ARG A 30 -10.88 1.14 -12.31
C ARG A 30 -12.26 0.91 -11.70
N ASP A 31 -13.31 0.86 -12.52
CA ASP A 31 -14.71 0.77 -12.06
C ASP A 31 -14.96 -0.35 -11.03
N ARG A 32 -14.33 -1.51 -11.23
CA ARG A 32 -14.41 -2.66 -10.30
C ARG A 32 -13.73 -2.41 -8.95
N ILE A 33 -12.67 -1.60 -8.91
CA ILE A 33 -11.93 -1.29 -7.68
C ILE A 33 -12.61 -0.13 -6.96
N LYS A 34 -13.02 0.89 -7.72
CA LYS A 34 -13.74 2.05 -7.22
C LYS A 34 -15.07 1.71 -6.55
N SER A 35 -15.71 0.60 -6.91
CA SER A 35 -16.94 0.13 -6.26
C SER A 35 -16.71 -0.61 -4.94
N VAL A 36 -15.47 -0.98 -4.64
CA VAL A 36 -15.09 -1.77 -3.45
C VAL A 36 -14.43 -0.90 -2.39
N PHE A 37 -13.65 0.10 -2.79
CA PHE A 37 -12.88 0.97 -1.90
C PHE A 37 -13.70 2.19 -1.47
N ASP A 38 -13.55 2.60 -0.21
CA ASP A 38 -14.05 3.88 0.27
C ASP A 38 -13.00 5.00 0.13
N GLU A 39 -13.41 6.25 0.39
CA GLU A 39 -12.51 7.40 0.28
C GLU A 39 -11.31 7.32 1.24
N MET A 40 -11.48 6.68 2.40
CA MET A 40 -10.42 6.52 3.40
C MET A 40 -9.40 5.46 2.95
N ASP A 41 -9.86 4.39 2.33
CA ASP A 41 -9.02 3.34 1.76
C ASP A 41 -8.24 3.85 0.55
N GLU A 42 -8.84 4.71 -0.29
CA GLU A 42 -8.15 5.39 -1.37
C GLU A 42 -7.02 6.27 -0.83
N VAL A 43 -7.30 7.12 0.17
CA VAL A 43 -6.28 7.97 0.80
C VAL A 43 -5.20 7.13 1.47
N ALA A 44 -5.56 6.08 2.22
CA ALA A 44 -4.60 5.18 2.84
C ALA A 44 -3.71 4.49 1.80
N SER A 45 -4.30 4.04 0.70
CA SER A 45 -3.60 3.40 -0.42
C SER A 45 -2.63 4.35 -1.10
N LEU A 46 -3.04 5.58 -1.37
CA LEU A 46 -2.16 6.57 -1.99
C LEU A 46 -1.02 7.01 -1.06
N LEU A 47 -1.30 7.24 0.23
CA LEU A 47 -0.28 7.60 1.21
C LEU A 47 0.68 6.43 1.51
N GLY A 48 0.16 5.20 1.51
CA GLY A 48 0.94 3.97 1.63
C GLY A 48 1.78 3.67 0.38
N ALA A 49 1.26 3.91 -0.82
CA ALA A 49 1.93 3.70 -2.11
C ALA A 49 2.97 4.76 -2.46
N LEU A 50 2.72 6.02 -2.09
CA LEU A 50 3.74 7.06 -2.01
C LEU A 50 4.89 6.66 -1.05
N ARG A 51 4.68 5.55 -0.31
CA ARG A 51 5.61 4.93 0.62
C ARG A 51 6.12 5.97 1.58
N CYS A 52 5.18 6.78 2.08
CA CYS A 52 5.36 7.98 2.87
C CYS A 52 6.82 8.45 2.96
N THR A 53 7.32 8.85 1.79
CA THR A 53 8.53 9.63 1.55
C THR A 53 9.64 9.50 2.62
N THR A 54 10.31 8.35 2.59
CA THR A 54 11.77 8.27 2.39
C THR A 54 12.73 8.82 3.43
N TRP A 55 13.20 7.87 4.21
CA TRP A 55 14.60 7.55 4.47
C TRP A 55 14.49 6.05 4.80
N THR A 56 14.80 5.11 3.91
CA THR A 56 15.97 4.24 4.14
C THR A 56 16.29 3.32 2.98
N ILE A 57 15.77 3.55 1.77
CA ILE A 57 15.99 2.48 0.78
C ILE A 57 17.48 2.31 0.42
N LEU A 58 18.37 3.29 0.64
CA LEU A 58 19.84 3.05 0.60
C LEU A 58 20.67 4.06 1.44
N ALA A 59 20.50 4.14 2.75
CA ALA A 59 21.66 4.54 3.57
C ALA A 59 22.50 3.30 3.89
N GLU A 60 21.83 2.18 4.21
CA GLU A 60 22.46 0.89 4.35
C GLU A 60 21.59 -0.19 3.69
N PRO A 61 22.09 -0.94 2.69
CA PRO A 61 21.39 -2.09 2.11
C PRO A 61 21.10 -3.19 3.16
N THR A 62 21.77 -3.09 4.31
CA THR A 62 21.56 -3.88 5.50
C THR A 62 20.99 -3.01 6.62
N PRO A 63 19.83 -3.35 7.19
CA PRO A 63 19.36 -2.68 8.39
C PRO A 63 20.42 -2.71 9.48
N SER A 64 20.66 -1.57 10.12
CA SER A 64 21.60 -1.48 11.24
C SER A 64 21.20 -2.44 12.37
N THR A 65 22.18 -2.90 13.16
CA THR A 65 21.92 -3.77 14.32
C THR A 65 20.88 -3.16 15.28
N GLY A 66 20.88 -1.83 15.43
CA GLY A 66 19.89 -1.14 16.24
C GLY A 66 18.47 -1.28 15.72
N TRP A 67 18.26 -1.19 14.41
CA TRP A 67 16.92 -1.36 13.80
C TRP A 67 16.45 -2.82 13.86
N ARG A 68 17.36 -3.76 13.63
CA ARG A 68 17.07 -5.19 13.76
C ARG A 68 16.58 -5.55 15.16
N CYS A 69 17.26 -5.05 16.19
CA CYS A 69 16.81 -5.22 17.57
C CYS A 69 15.47 -4.51 17.84
N LEU A 70 15.27 -3.30 17.31
CA LEU A 70 14.03 -2.54 17.53
C LEU A 70 12.79 -3.23 16.93
N TYR A 71 12.94 -3.84 15.75
CA TYR A 71 11.85 -4.49 15.01
C TYR A 71 11.87 -6.02 15.12
N ASN A 72 12.73 -6.58 16.00
CA ASN A 72 12.90 -8.03 16.20
C ASN A 72 13.12 -8.82 14.90
N ASP A 73 13.92 -8.26 13.98
CA ASP A 73 14.18 -8.79 12.63
C ASP A 73 12.94 -8.97 11.74
N MET A 74 11.76 -8.45 12.14
CA MET A 74 10.52 -8.55 11.37
C MET A 74 10.29 -7.28 10.54
N SER A 75 10.19 -7.43 9.21
CA SER A 75 9.85 -6.34 8.27
C SER A 75 10.57 -5.03 8.59
N VAL A 76 11.89 -5.11 8.82
CA VAL A 76 12.68 -4.07 9.49
C VAL A 76 12.65 -2.75 8.73
N LEU A 77 12.79 -2.80 7.40
CA LEU A 77 12.80 -1.60 6.55
C LEU A 77 11.40 -1.00 6.44
N GLU A 78 10.39 -1.82 6.19
CA GLU A 78 8.99 -1.42 6.06
C GLU A 78 8.48 -0.79 7.36
N SER A 79 8.79 -1.39 8.51
CA SER A 79 8.45 -0.88 9.84
C SER A 79 9.15 0.46 10.13
N HIS A 80 10.41 0.60 9.69
CA HIS A 80 11.13 1.87 9.81
C HIS A 80 10.50 2.96 8.94
N HIS A 81 10.18 2.64 7.68
CA HIS A 81 9.57 3.59 6.74
C HIS A 81 8.26 4.18 7.29
N VAL A 82 7.33 3.32 7.74
CA VAL A 82 6.05 3.81 8.26
C VAL A 82 6.20 4.55 9.58
N SER A 83 7.14 4.15 10.44
CA SER A 83 7.44 4.88 11.69
C SER A 83 7.93 6.30 11.40
N LEU A 84 8.94 6.43 10.53
CA LEU A 84 9.55 7.70 10.18
C LEU A 84 8.55 8.65 9.49
N CYS A 85 7.74 8.11 8.60
CA CYS A 85 6.64 8.82 7.96
C CYS A 85 5.74 9.58 8.94
N PHE A 86 5.19 8.86 9.92
CA PHE A 86 4.31 9.45 10.91
C PHE A 86 5.08 10.44 11.77
N GLN A 87 6.31 10.11 12.17
CA GLN A 87 7.15 11.01 12.96
C GLN A 87 7.39 12.35 12.24
N LEU A 88 7.71 12.33 10.95
CA LEU A 88 7.94 13.55 10.17
C LEU A 88 6.67 14.37 10.02
N THR A 89 5.55 13.71 9.71
CA THR A 89 4.28 14.37 9.45
C THR A 89 3.67 14.97 10.71
N THR A 90 3.85 14.32 11.88
CA THR A 90 3.31 14.81 13.16
C THR A 90 4.26 15.72 13.94
N ARG A 91 5.47 16.00 13.42
CA ARG A 91 6.47 16.83 14.11
C ARG A 91 6.13 18.32 14.12
N ASP A 92 5.41 18.79 13.11
CA ASP A 92 5.04 20.20 12.95
C ASP A 92 3.60 20.30 12.41
N ASP A 93 2.75 21.03 13.12
CA ASP A 93 1.32 21.21 12.77
C ASP A 93 1.11 21.86 11.39
N ARG A 94 2.12 22.57 10.86
CA ARG A 94 2.07 23.18 9.52
C ARG A 94 2.12 22.14 8.41
N ILE A 95 2.75 20.98 8.66
CA ILE A 95 2.91 19.88 7.69
C ILE A 95 2.08 18.64 8.07
N ASN A 96 1.37 18.69 9.19
CA ASN A 96 0.53 17.59 9.64
C ASN A 96 -0.78 17.50 8.82
N ILE A 97 -0.77 16.61 7.83
CA ILE A 97 -1.93 16.33 6.98
C ILE A 97 -3.09 15.67 7.74
N PHE A 98 -2.86 15.17 8.95
CA PHE A 98 -3.85 14.48 9.79
C PHE A 98 -4.46 15.38 10.88
N LYS A 99 -4.07 16.66 10.95
CA LYS A 99 -4.43 17.56 12.08
C LYS A 99 -5.93 17.77 12.30
N ASN A 100 -6.72 17.70 11.23
CA ASN A 100 -8.17 17.97 11.27
C ASN A 100 -9.01 16.69 11.29
N MET A 101 -8.39 15.51 11.35
CA MET A 101 -9.10 14.24 11.43
C MET A 101 -9.58 13.97 12.85
N SER A 102 -10.67 13.21 12.97
CA SER A 102 -11.05 12.66 14.27
C SER A 102 -9.99 11.65 14.74
N ARG A 103 -9.96 11.40 16.04
CA ARG A 103 -9.04 10.42 16.63
C ARG A 103 -9.32 9.00 16.13
N GLU A 104 -10.58 8.69 15.82
CA GLU A 104 -11.02 7.39 15.33
C GLU A 104 -10.58 7.20 13.88
N ASP A 105 -10.81 8.19 13.02
CA ASP A 105 -10.39 8.15 11.61
C ASP A 105 -8.87 8.07 11.49
N PHE A 106 -8.13 8.84 12.30
CA PHE A 106 -6.67 8.75 12.33
C PHE A 106 -6.18 7.36 12.72
N LYS A 107 -6.84 6.71 13.69
CA LYS A 107 -6.48 5.37 14.12
C LYS A 107 -6.72 4.35 13.01
N THR A 108 -7.86 4.43 12.32
CA THR A 108 -8.19 3.56 11.18
C THR A 108 -7.23 3.79 10.03
N LEU A 109 -7.03 5.03 9.61
CA LEU A 109 -6.11 5.39 8.53
C LEU A 109 -4.69 4.92 8.84
N ARG A 110 -4.21 5.14 10.07
CA ARG A 110 -2.88 4.67 10.50
C ARG A 110 -2.76 3.15 10.40
N HIS A 111 -3.79 2.42 10.79
CA HIS A 111 -3.79 0.96 10.69
C HIS A 111 -3.66 0.51 9.23
N SER A 112 -4.53 1.03 8.35
CA SER A 112 -4.50 0.72 6.91
C SER A 112 -3.15 1.08 6.27
N MET A 113 -2.59 2.26 6.59
CA MET A 113 -1.28 2.67 6.09
C MET A 113 -0.14 1.74 6.55
N VAL A 114 -0.18 1.27 7.80
CA VAL A 114 0.81 0.30 8.31
C VAL A 114 0.72 -1.02 7.56
N ASP A 115 -0.48 -1.56 7.38
CA ASP A 115 -0.69 -2.82 6.68
C ASP A 115 -0.24 -2.76 5.23
N ILE A 116 -0.56 -1.67 4.52
CA ILE A 116 -0.17 -1.45 3.13
C ILE A 116 1.36 -1.39 3.00
N VAL A 117 2.05 -0.67 3.89
CA VAL A 117 3.51 -0.56 3.84
C VAL A 117 4.19 -1.88 4.18
N LEU A 118 3.72 -2.60 5.19
CA LEU A 118 4.26 -3.92 5.55
C LEU A 118 4.03 -4.97 4.45
N ALA A 119 2.92 -4.88 3.71
CA ALA A 119 2.64 -5.75 2.58
C ALA A 119 3.61 -5.54 1.39
N THR A 120 4.40 -4.45 1.37
CA THR A 120 5.46 -4.25 0.37
C THR A 120 6.70 -5.10 0.61
N GLU A 121 6.77 -5.81 1.74
CA GLU A 121 7.86 -6.75 2.01
C GLU A 121 7.80 -7.95 1.05
N MET A 122 8.87 -8.15 0.28
CA MET A 122 8.91 -9.23 -0.72
C MET A 122 8.88 -10.64 -0.10
N ALA A 123 9.30 -10.79 1.16
CA ALA A 123 9.19 -12.08 1.87
C ALA A 123 7.73 -12.56 2.02
N ARG A 124 6.76 -11.64 2.02
CA ARG A 124 5.32 -11.93 2.12
C ARG A 124 4.61 -12.02 0.77
N HIS A 125 5.33 -11.81 -0.33
CA HIS A 125 4.75 -11.72 -1.67
C HIS A 125 3.84 -12.91 -1.99
N PHE A 126 4.33 -14.14 -1.82
CA PHE A 126 3.56 -15.35 -2.13
C PHE A 126 2.35 -15.54 -1.21
N GLU A 127 2.43 -15.09 0.05
CA GLU A 127 1.29 -15.11 0.97
C GLU A 127 0.18 -14.19 0.44
N HIS A 128 0.52 -12.96 0.05
CA HIS A 128 -0.43 -11.99 -0.48
C HIS A 128 -1.03 -12.44 -1.81
N VAL A 129 -0.22 -12.96 -2.73
CA VAL A 129 -0.69 -13.52 -4.01
C VAL A 129 -1.63 -14.70 -3.77
N GLY A 130 -1.29 -15.61 -2.84
CA GLY A 130 -2.16 -16.74 -2.50
C GLY A 130 -3.53 -16.30 -1.96
N LYS A 131 -3.55 -15.31 -1.06
CA LYS A 131 -4.81 -14.73 -0.55
C LYS A 131 -5.62 -14.08 -1.66
N PHE A 132 -4.99 -13.27 -2.51
CA PHE A 132 -5.65 -12.61 -3.63
C PHE A 132 -6.27 -13.62 -4.61
N THR A 133 -5.51 -14.65 -4.98
CA THR A 133 -6.00 -15.71 -5.87
C THR A 133 -7.21 -16.43 -5.29
N ASN A 134 -7.16 -16.80 -4.01
CA ASN A 134 -8.22 -17.58 -3.39
C ASN A 134 -9.47 -16.76 -3.06
N GLN A 135 -9.31 -15.49 -2.68
CA GLN A 135 -10.43 -14.66 -2.23
C GLN A 135 -11.05 -13.82 -3.34
N ILE A 136 -10.28 -13.48 -4.38
CA ILE A 136 -10.72 -12.58 -5.45
C ILE A 136 -10.78 -13.33 -6.78
N VAL A 137 -9.68 -13.94 -7.22
CA VAL A 137 -9.59 -14.52 -8.57
C VAL A 137 -10.49 -15.74 -8.71
N ALA A 138 -10.43 -16.69 -7.78
CA ALA A 138 -11.22 -17.92 -7.87
C ALA A 138 -12.74 -17.67 -7.87
N PRO A 139 -13.30 -16.82 -6.97
CA PRO A 139 -14.72 -16.47 -7.02
C PRO A 139 -15.11 -15.69 -8.29
N LEU A 140 -14.24 -14.83 -8.82
CA LEU A 140 -14.51 -14.11 -10.06
C LEU A 140 -14.62 -15.06 -11.26
N ILE A 141 -13.69 -16.02 -11.38
CA ILE A 141 -13.73 -17.02 -12.45
C ILE A 141 -14.99 -17.89 -12.34
N ALA A 142 -15.37 -18.29 -11.13
CA ALA A 142 -16.59 -19.06 -10.91
C ALA A 142 -17.83 -18.29 -11.38
N LYS A 143 -17.92 -17.00 -11.02
CA LYS A 143 -19.05 -16.14 -11.40
C LYS A 143 -19.13 -15.88 -12.92
N GLU A 144 -17.99 -15.66 -13.57
CA GLU A 144 -17.94 -15.48 -15.04
C GLU A 144 -18.31 -16.78 -15.79
N GLY A 145 -18.00 -17.95 -15.21
CA GLY A 145 -18.44 -19.25 -15.74
C GLY A 145 -19.95 -19.50 -15.58
N GLU A 146 -20.55 -19.04 -14.48
CA GLU A 146 -21.99 -19.13 -14.23
C GLU A 146 -22.79 -18.20 -15.16
N GLU A 147 -22.36 -16.94 -15.31
CA GLU A 147 -23.01 -15.96 -16.21
C GLU A 147 -22.92 -16.39 -17.68
N GLY A 148 -21.82 -17.03 -18.10
CA GLY A 148 -21.67 -17.61 -19.44
C GLY A 148 -22.57 -18.82 -19.69
N ALA A 149 -22.81 -19.65 -18.66
CA ALA A 149 -23.72 -20.81 -18.77
C ALA A 149 -25.20 -20.41 -18.81
N GLU A 150 -25.59 -19.38 -18.06
CA GLU A 150 -26.95 -18.81 -18.12
C GLU A 150 -27.27 -18.19 -19.49
N GLN A 151 -26.30 -17.55 -20.15
CA GLN A 151 -26.51 -17.00 -21.50
C GLN A 151 -26.69 -18.08 -22.57
N ILE A 152 -25.92 -19.18 -22.50
CA ILE A 152 -26.06 -20.31 -23.44
C ILE A 152 -27.43 -20.98 -23.28
N THR A 153 -27.87 -21.21 -22.05
CA THR A 153 -29.20 -21.82 -21.80
C THR A 153 -30.37 -20.92 -22.21
N ALA A 154 -30.21 -19.59 -22.16
CA ALA A 154 -31.21 -18.64 -22.66
C ALA A 154 -31.29 -18.60 -24.20
N GLU A 155 -30.18 -18.79 -24.91
CA GLU A 155 -30.15 -18.85 -26.38
C GLU A 155 -30.67 -20.19 -26.94
N GLU A 156 -30.52 -21.30 -26.21
CA GLU A 156 -31.06 -22.62 -26.59
C GLU A 156 -32.56 -22.79 -26.29
N SER A 157 -33.21 -21.76 -25.72
CA SER A 157 -34.63 -21.78 -25.33
C SER A 157 -35.60 -21.18 -26.37
N PHE A 158 -35.15 -20.91 -27.61
CA PHE A 158 -35.96 -20.37 -28.71
C PHE A 158 -36.06 -21.31 -29.91
#